data_AF-A0A821X179-F1
#
_entry.id   AF-A0A821X179-F1
#
_cell.length_a   1.000
_cell.length_b   1.000
_cell.length_c   1.000
_cell.angle_alpha   90.00
_cell.angle_beta   90.00
_cell.angle_gamma   90.00
#
_symmetry.space_group_name_H-M   'P 1'
#
loop_
_entity.id
_entity.type
_entity.pdbx_description
1 polymer ?
#
loop_
_entity_poly.entity_id
_entity_poly.type
_entity_poly.pdbx_seq_one_letter_code
_entity_poly.pdbx_strand_id
1 'polypeptide(L)'
;LGSSRHLAPEVLFNPELIGDECEGMHEILSGSIQRSDMDVRRILYQNIVLSGGSTLFRGFGDRLLSELKRIAPKEVKIKISAPRERLYSTWIGGSILASLDTFKKIWVTKREYDAEGARMTEKLTQRRRQNDNKHPSNLNNDQINEKVVAATKKRKPTRNNASPKESFLLKIKSPIRLSIFLIMSIVVLFYLCKILIGFVSTEHTNVPINLPKLVNINEATPDRFWGTYRSNLYFGLKHQSSKSLSVGFMWFDYGTLQRSNDRFLRHGCDQNDQLKYGWTYHDGERFGIEDIKDNNLDLNIQWIKQLSGQHGGDWTTRINVTPK
;
A
#
# COMPACT_ATOMS: atom_id res chain seq x y z
N LEU A 1 25.06 2.20 -6.59
CA LEU A 1 23.85 2.59 -7.36
C LEU A 1 24.12 3.96 -7.99
N GLY A 2 24.48 4.00 -9.27
CA GLY A 2 24.84 5.21 -10.01
C GLY A 2 23.63 5.92 -10.64
N SER A 3 23.73 6.28 -11.92
CA SER A 3 22.67 6.93 -12.72
C SER A 3 21.34 6.16 -12.74
N SER A 4 21.39 4.82 -12.70
CA SER A 4 20.21 3.95 -12.73
C SER A 4 19.21 4.21 -11.60
N ARG A 5 19.64 4.76 -10.46
CA ARG A 5 18.76 5.12 -9.35
C ARG A 5 17.75 6.20 -9.73
N HIS A 6 18.15 7.12 -10.61
CA HIS A 6 17.31 8.24 -11.05
C HIS A 6 16.60 7.93 -12.37
N LEU A 7 17.20 7.08 -13.21
CA LEU A 7 16.59 6.66 -14.48
C LEU A 7 15.38 5.74 -14.27
N ALA A 8 15.42 4.83 -13.30
CA ALA A 8 14.31 3.91 -13.05
C ALA A 8 12.97 4.62 -12.77
N PRO A 9 12.88 5.62 -11.86
CA PRO A 9 11.64 6.37 -11.67
C PRO A 9 11.33 7.37 -12.79
N GLU A 10 12.31 7.73 -13.63
CA GLU A 10 12.12 8.67 -14.74
C GLU A 10 11.23 8.08 -15.85
N VAL A 11 11.22 6.75 -16.00
CA VAL A 11 10.33 6.04 -16.94
C VAL A 11 8.85 6.38 -16.74
N LEU A 12 8.43 6.76 -15.52
CA LEU A 12 7.04 7.18 -15.24
C LEU A 12 6.69 8.53 -15.87
N PHE A 13 7.69 9.39 -16.07
CA PHE A 13 7.53 10.72 -16.66
C PHE A 13 7.93 10.72 -18.13
N ASN A 14 8.94 9.94 -18.52
CA ASN A 14 9.40 9.79 -19.89
C ASN A 14 9.52 8.31 -20.28
N PRO A 15 8.42 7.69 -20.76
CA PRO A 15 8.42 6.30 -21.22
C PRO A 15 9.31 6.04 -22.44
N GLU A 16 9.67 7.07 -23.21
CA GLU A 16 10.59 6.93 -24.35
C GLU A 16 11.96 6.38 -23.95
N LEU A 17 12.36 6.54 -22.68
CA LEU A 17 13.60 5.99 -22.14
C LEU A 17 13.69 4.45 -22.25
N ILE A 18 12.55 3.76 -22.29
CA ILE A 18 12.46 2.31 -22.50
C ILE A 18 12.00 1.96 -23.92
N GLY A 19 11.89 2.93 -24.82
CA GLY A 19 11.37 2.76 -26.18
C GLY A 19 9.87 2.55 -26.25
N ASP A 20 9.13 2.95 -25.21
CA ASP A 20 7.66 2.92 -25.20
C ASP A 20 7.11 4.28 -25.67
N GLU A 21 6.17 4.26 -26.60
CA GLU A 21 5.53 5.46 -27.19
C GLU A 21 4.35 5.96 -26.34
N CYS A 22 4.18 5.43 -25.13
CA CYS A 22 3.15 5.88 -24.21
C CYS A 22 3.41 7.30 -23.67
N GLU A 23 2.33 8.03 -23.43
CA GLU A 23 2.37 9.34 -22.76
C GLU A 23 2.89 9.21 -21.32
N GLY A 24 3.62 10.23 -20.87
CA GLY A 24 4.07 10.30 -19.48
C GLY A 24 2.89 10.47 -18.51
N MET A 25 3.06 10.10 -17.24
CA MET A 25 1.96 10.19 -16.26
C MET A 25 1.36 11.60 -16.10
N HIS A 26 2.18 12.62 -16.34
CA HIS A 26 1.82 14.04 -16.22
C HIS A 26 0.94 14.49 -17.39
N GLU A 27 1.19 13.97 -18.58
CA GLU A 27 0.38 14.17 -19.80
C GLU A 27 -0.95 13.46 -19.65
N ILE A 28 -0.95 12.18 -19.24
CA ILE A 28 -2.17 11.39 -19.02
C ILE A 28 -3.08 12.08 -18.00
N LEU A 29 -2.52 12.61 -16.92
CA LEU A 29 -3.26 13.34 -15.89
C LEU A 29 -3.88 14.63 -16.46
N SER A 30 -3.10 15.44 -17.17
CA SER A 30 -3.59 16.68 -17.77
C SER A 30 -4.66 16.40 -18.85
N GLY A 31 -4.44 15.41 -19.71
CA GLY A 31 -5.37 14.97 -20.74
C GLY A 31 -6.69 14.46 -20.13
N SER A 32 -6.63 13.75 -19.00
CA SER A 32 -7.83 13.28 -18.30
C SER A 32 -8.64 14.44 -17.70
N ILE A 33 -7.97 15.45 -17.15
CA ILE A 33 -8.63 16.67 -16.66
C ILE A 33 -9.23 17.46 -17.83
N GLN A 34 -8.52 17.55 -18.96
CA GLN A 34 -9.00 18.26 -20.14
C GLN A 34 -10.20 17.58 -20.82
N ARG A 35 -10.31 16.25 -20.72
CA ARG A 35 -11.51 15.50 -21.16
C ARG A 35 -12.72 15.69 -20.25
N SER A 36 -12.52 16.18 -19.02
CA SER A 36 -13.60 16.46 -18.07
C SER A 36 -14.31 17.78 -18.42
N ASP A 37 -15.51 17.99 -17.89
CA ASP A 37 -16.29 19.22 -18.09
C ASP A 37 -15.53 20.46 -17.64
N MET A 38 -15.69 21.57 -18.36
CA MET A 38 -14.92 22.80 -18.16
C MET A 38 -14.98 23.31 -16.72
N ASP A 39 -16.17 23.24 -16.10
CA ASP A 39 -16.43 23.76 -14.76
C ASP A 39 -15.67 23.00 -13.66
N VAL A 40 -15.41 21.70 -13.85
CA VAL A 40 -14.73 20.87 -12.84
C VAL A 40 -13.21 20.89 -12.99
N ARG A 41 -12.66 21.28 -14.14
CA ARG A 41 -11.21 21.22 -14.41
C ARG A 41 -10.39 21.97 -13.37
N ARG A 42 -10.84 23.18 -13.01
CA ARG A 42 -10.19 24.01 -11.98
C ARG A 42 -10.15 23.32 -10.62
N ILE A 43 -11.24 22.64 -10.25
CA ILE A 43 -11.35 21.91 -8.98
C ILE A 43 -10.42 20.70 -8.99
N LEU A 44 -10.32 19.98 -10.11
CA LEU A 44 -9.46 18.81 -10.27
C LEU A 44 -7.97 19.19 -10.14
N TYR A 45 -7.51 20.25 -10.80
CA TYR A 45 -6.12 20.72 -10.68
C TYR A 45 -5.76 21.17 -9.25
N GLN A 46 -6.74 21.66 -8.48
CA GLN A 46 -6.54 22.10 -7.08
C GLN A 46 -6.57 20.95 -6.06
N ASN A 47 -7.03 19.76 -6.44
CA ASN A 47 -7.27 18.66 -5.50
C ASN A 47 -6.65 17.36 -6.00
N ILE A 48 -5.35 17.38 -6.28
CA ILE A 48 -4.60 16.18 -6.66
C ILE A 48 -4.05 15.53 -5.39
N VAL A 49 -4.35 14.25 -5.15
CA VAL A 49 -3.85 13.50 -3.98
C VAL A 49 -2.98 12.34 -4.47
N LEU A 50 -1.75 12.27 -3.95
CA LEU A 50 -0.83 11.17 -4.25
C LEU A 50 -1.07 9.99 -3.32
N SER A 51 -1.21 8.79 -3.90
CA SER A 51 -1.37 7.53 -3.18
C SER A 51 -0.60 6.40 -3.86
N GLY A 52 -0.18 5.40 -3.08
CA GLY A 52 0.52 4.22 -3.58
C GLY A 52 2.06 4.28 -3.48
N GLY A 53 2.70 3.13 -3.69
CA GLY A 53 4.14 2.92 -3.44
C GLY A 53 5.07 3.75 -4.34
N SER A 54 4.80 3.82 -5.64
CA SER A 54 5.63 4.58 -6.59
C SER A 54 5.69 6.08 -6.29
N THR A 55 4.69 6.62 -5.60
CA THR A 55 4.70 8.04 -5.19
C THR A 55 5.66 8.33 -4.02
N LEU A 56 6.27 7.31 -3.42
CA LEU A 56 7.22 7.44 -2.30
C LEU A 56 8.64 7.80 -2.74
N PHE A 57 8.92 7.84 -4.05
CA PHE A 57 10.20 8.35 -4.54
C PHE A 57 10.43 9.78 -4.05
N ARG A 58 11.69 10.08 -3.66
CA ARG A 58 12.07 11.40 -3.16
C ARG A 58 11.89 12.43 -4.26
N GLY A 59 11.24 13.56 -3.95
CA GLY A 59 10.99 14.64 -4.92
C GLY A 59 9.91 14.33 -5.96
N PHE A 60 9.20 13.20 -5.87
CA PHE A 60 8.17 12.82 -6.86
C PHE A 60 7.06 13.87 -6.98
N GLY A 61 6.55 14.37 -5.86
CA GLY A 61 5.48 15.38 -5.85
C GLY A 61 5.92 16.71 -6.45
N ASP A 62 7.16 17.13 -6.18
CA ASP A 62 7.74 18.37 -6.71
C ASP A 62 7.98 18.26 -8.22
N ARG A 63 8.49 17.11 -8.70
CA ARG A 63 8.65 16.83 -10.13
C ARG A 63 7.31 16.82 -10.87
N LEU A 64 6.30 16.15 -10.32
CA LEU A 64 4.97 16.15 -10.92
C LEU A 64 4.37 17.57 -10.96
N LEU A 65 4.59 18.37 -9.91
CA LEU A 65 4.13 19.75 -9.88
C LEU A 65 4.80 20.60 -10.96
N SER A 66 6.11 20.45 -11.18
CA SER A 66 6.82 21.21 -12.22
C SER A 66 6.35 20.84 -13.63
N GLU A 67 6.14 19.55 -13.91
CA GLU A 67 5.65 19.10 -15.22
C GLU A 67 4.21 19.56 -15.48
N LEU A 68 3.33 19.44 -14.48
CA LEU A 68 1.95 19.91 -14.62
C LEU A 68 1.86 21.43 -14.81
N LYS A 69 2.74 22.21 -14.18
CA LYS A 69 2.80 23.67 -14.41
C LYS A 69 3.24 24.02 -15.84
N ARG A 70 3.99 23.15 -16.52
CA ARG A 70 4.42 23.33 -17.91
C ARG A 70 3.27 23.09 -18.89
N ILE A 71 2.41 22.11 -18.60
CA ILE A 71 1.30 21.69 -19.49
C ILE A 71 0.00 22.43 -19.19
N ALA A 72 -0.30 22.72 -17.93
CA ALA A 72 -1.58 23.28 -17.53
C ALA A 72 -1.72 24.78 -17.90
N PRO A 73 -2.96 25.28 -18.07
CA PRO A 73 -3.22 26.71 -18.31
C PRO A 73 -2.69 27.57 -17.15
N LYS A 74 -2.09 28.73 -17.48
CA LYS A 74 -1.39 29.60 -16.51
C LYS A 74 -2.32 30.18 -15.44
N GLU A 75 -3.62 30.20 -15.70
CA GLU A 75 -4.64 30.76 -14.81
C GLU A 75 -5.00 29.82 -13.64
N VAL A 76 -4.63 28.53 -13.72
CA VAL A 76 -5.06 27.52 -12.74
C VAL A 76 -3.99 27.27 -11.68
N LYS A 77 -4.36 27.43 -10.40
CA LYS A 77 -3.51 27.05 -9.27
C LYS A 77 -3.52 25.54 -9.09
N ILE A 78 -2.37 24.90 -9.27
CA ILE A 78 -2.20 23.45 -9.05
C ILE A 78 -1.83 23.21 -7.59
N LYS A 79 -2.51 22.27 -6.92
CA LYS A 79 -2.19 21.84 -5.56
C LYS A 79 -2.16 20.32 -5.50
N ILE A 80 -1.01 19.81 -5.06
CA ILE A 80 -0.75 18.38 -4.90
C ILE A 80 -0.60 18.09 -3.40
N SER A 81 -1.44 17.19 -2.88
CA SER A 81 -1.37 16.69 -1.51
C SER A 81 -0.62 15.37 -1.48
N ALA A 82 0.49 15.35 -0.75
CA ALA A 82 1.35 14.17 -0.60
C ALA A 82 1.52 13.83 0.88
N PRO A 83 0.51 13.22 1.54
CA PRO A 83 0.61 12.87 2.96
C PRO A 83 1.76 11.89 3.20
N ARG A 84 2.36 11.92 4.41
CA ARG A 84 3.45 11.01 4.79
C ARG A 84 2.99 9.56 4.85
N GLU A 85 1.75 9.35 5.28
CA GLU A 85 1.11 8.03 5.43
C GLU A 85 0.55 7.49 4.10
N ARG A 86 0.93 8.06 2.95
CA ARG A 86 0.33 7.72 1.64
C ARG A 86 0.54 6.28 1.16
N LEU A 87 1.43 5.54 1.81
CA LEU A 87 1.57 4.09 1.67
C LEU A 87 0.29 3.36 2.13
N TYR A 88 -0.35 3.85 3.19
CA TYR A 88 -1.53 3.25 3.79
C TYR A 88 -2.83 3.97 3.41
N SER A 89 -2.77 5.06 2.63
CA SER A 89 -3.95 5.87 2.26
C SER A 89 -5.11 5.05 1.70
N THR A 90 -4.83 4.08 0.83
CA THR A 90 -5.87 3.22 0.23
C THR A 90 -6.56 2.37 1.30
N TRP A 91 -5.79 1.80 2.22
CA TRP A 91 -6.32 1.01 3.33
C TRP A 91 -7.12 1.86 4.31
N ILE A 92 -6.59 3.03 4.69
CA ILE A 92 -7.27 4.00 5.56
C ILE A 92 -8.61 4.42 4.92
N GLY A 93 -8.59 4.83 3.66
CA GLY A 93 -9.80 5.21 2.93
C GLY A 93 -10.83 4.08 2.85
N GLY A 94 -10.38 2.84 2.60
CA GLY A 94 -11.24 1.65 2.62
C GLY A 94 -11.86 1.38 3.99
N SER A 95 -11.08 1.49 5.06
CA SER A 95 -11.56 1.27 6.44
C SER A 95 -12.59 2.32 6.87
N ILE A 96 -12.39 3.58 6.47
CA ILE A 96 -13.33 4.68 6.73
C ILE A 96 -14.61 4.43 5.93
N LEU A 97 -14.49 4.14 4.63
CA LEU A 97 -15.63 3.87 3.76
C LEU A 97 -16.47 2.70 4.26
N ALA A 98 -15.84 1.59 4.67
CA ALA A 98 -16.50 0.42 5.23
C ALA A 98 -17.25 0.73 6.54
N SER A 99 -16.79 1.73 7.29
CA SER A 99 -17.39 2.16 8.55
C SER A 99 -18.59 3.12 8.38
N LEU A 100 -18.85 3.63 7.17
CA LEU A 100 -19.96 4.56 6.93
C LEU A 100 -21.30 3.81 6.84
N ASP A 101 -22.33 4.32 7.52
CA ASP A 101 -23.68 3.73 7.45
C ASP A 101 -24.28 3.75 6.04
N THR A 102 -23.93 4.76 5.23
CA THR A 102 -24.32 4.82 3.81
C THR A 102 -23.74 3.67 3.00
N PHE A 103 -22.57 3.17 3.39
CA PHE A 103 -21.91 2.05 2.73
C PHE A 103 -22.61 0.72 2.98
N LYS A 104 -23.34 0.57 4.11
CA LYS A 104 -24.16 -0.63 4.38
C LYS A 104 -25.23 -0.89 3.32
N LYS A 105 -25.73 0.17 2.67
CA LYS A 105 -26.75 0.07 1.61
C LYS A 105 -26.25 -0.55 0.31
N ILE A 106 -24.93 -0.67 0.15
CA ILE A 106 -24.29 -1.22 -1.06
C ILE A 106 -23.55 -2.54 -0.78
N TRP A 107 -23.78 -3.13 0.40
CA TRP A 107 -23.28 -4.47 0.69
C TRP A 107 -24.02 -5.50 -0.14
N VAL A 108 -23.29 -6.53 -0.56
CA VAL A 108 -23.87 -7.72 -1.17
C VAL A 108 -23.76 -8.83 -0.15
N THR A 109 -24.91 -9.35 0.24
CA THR A 109 -24.95 -10.52 1.12
C THR A 109 -24.58 -11.77 0.33
N LYS A 110 -24.06 -12.79 1.03
CA LYS A 110 -23.78 -14.08 0.41
C LYS A 110 -25.00 -14.66 -0.32
N ARG A 111 -26.20 -14.53 0.26
CA ARG A 111 -27.45 -15.02 -0.34
C ARG A 111 -27.78 -14.33 -1.67
N GLU A 112 -27.58 -13.01 -1.75
CA GLU A 112 -27.79 -12.26 -2.99
C GLU A 112 -26.77 -12.65 -4.06
N TYR A 113 -25.51 -12.86 -3.66
CA TYR A 113 -24.47 -13.30 -4.58
C TYR A 113 -24.69 -14.74 -5.07
N ASP A 114 -25.12 -15.66 -4.20
CA ASP A 114 -25.38 -17.06 -4.59
C ASP A 114 -26.58 -17.18 -5.56
N ALA A 115 -27.55 -16.26 -5.48
CA ALA A 115 -28.72 -16.24 -6.36
C ALA A 115 -28.43 -15.66 -7.76
N GLU A 116 -27.58 -14.63 -7.85
CA GLU A 116 -27.38 -13.87 -9.10
C GLU A 116 -25.96 -14.00 -9.69
N GLY A 117 -25.02 -14.51 -8.91
CA GLY A 117 -23.62 -14.67 -9.27
C GLY A 117 -22.96 -13.35 -9.67
N ALA A 118 -22.16 -13.41 -10.74
CA ALA A 118 -21.39 -12.28 -11.24
C ALA A 118 -22.28 -11.09 -11.69
N ARG A 119 -23.55 -11.31 -12.05
CA ARG A 119 -24.47 -10.23 -12.50
C ARG A 119 -24.83 -9.25 -11.39
N MET A 120 -24.62 -9.64 -10.12
CA MET A 120 -24.89 -8.76 -8.98
C MET A 120 -24.03 -7.50 -9.00
N THR A 121 -22.80 -7.57 -9.53
CA THR A 121 -21.89 -6.41 -9.64
C THR A 121 -22.43 -5.35 -10.60
N GLU A 122 -23.01 -5.77 -11.73
CA GLU A 122 -23.66 -4.89 -12.69
C GLU A 122 -24.90 -4.22 -12.09
N LYS A 123 -25.73 -5.00 -11.37
CA LYS A 123 -26.92 -4.45 -10.69
C LYS A 123 -26.58 -3.44 -9.60
N LEU A 124 -25.54 -3.67 -8.82
CA LEU A 124 -25.04 -2.67 -7.86
C LEU A 124 -24.65 -1.36 -8.56
N THR A 125 -23.97 -1.47 -9.69
CA THR A 125 -23.54 -0.30 -10.49
C THR A 125 -24.75 0.49 -10.99
N GLN A 126 -25.80 -0.20 -11.45
CA GLN A 126 -27.06 0.42 -11.88
C GLN A 126 -27.82 1.07 -10.70
N ARG A 127 -27.89 0.39 -9.55
CA ARG A 127 -28.51 0.93 -8.32
C ARG A 127 -27.84 2.23 -7.87
N ARG A 128 -26.51 2.32 -7.98
CA ARG A 128 -25.77 3.56 -7.70
C ARG A 128 -26.19 4.71 -8.62
N ARG A 129 -26.17 4.50 -9.94
CA ARG A 129 -26.57 5.53 -10.91
C ARG A 129 -27.97 6.09 -10.65
N GLN A 130 -28.92 5.23 -10.26
CA GLN A 130 -30.28 5.67 -9.92
C GLN A 130 -30.36 6.48 -8.62
N ASN A 131 -29.52 6.15 -7.63
CA ASN A 131 -29.46 6.89 -6.37
C ASN A 131 -28.79 8.26 -6.54
N ASP A 132 -27.73 8.36 -7.34
CA ASP A 132 -27.03 9.61 -7.61
C ASP A 132 -27.93 10.60 -8.37
N ASN A 133 -28.79 10.11 -9.28
CA ASN A 133 -29.77 10.94 -9.98
C ASN A 133 -30.94 11.41 -9.09
N LYS A 134 -31.24 10.70 -7.99
CA LYS A 134 -32.32 11.08 -7.06
C LYS A 134 -31.88 12.10 -6.01
N HIS A 135 -30.60 12.13 -5.66
CA HIS A 135 -30.03 13.09 -4.71
C HIS A 135 -28.72 13.63 -5.29
N PRO A 136 -28.71 14.80 -5.96
CA PRO A 136 -27.46 15.44 -6.31
C PRO A 136 -26.68 15.64 -5.01
N SER A 137 -25.47 15.11 -4.98
CA SER A 137 -24.58 15.09 -3.84
C SER A 137 -24.22 16.51 -3.40
N ASN A 138 -25.09 17.16 -2.62
CA ASN A 138 -24.68 18.19 -1.67
C ASN A 138 -24.03 17.48 -0.47
N LEU A 139 -22.91 16.80 -0.74
CA LEU A 139 -21.99 16.37 0.31
C LEU A 139 -21.31 17.64 0.82
N ASN A 140 -21.88 18.21 1.87
CA ASN A 140 -21.27 19.32 2.58
C ASN A 140 -19.92 18.81 3.12
N ASN A 141 -18.81 19.27 2.52
CA ASN A 141 -17.44 18.83 2.85
C ASN A 141 -17.14 18.97 4.36
N ASP A 142 -17.90 19.81 5.05
CA ASP A 142 -17.86 20.00 6.49
C ASP A 142 -18.29 18.76 7.28
N GLN A 143 -19.30 17.98 6.84
CA GLN A 143 -19.72 16.76 7.55
C GLN A 143 -18.73 15.60 7.37
N ILE A 144 -18.07 15.52 6.22
CA ILE A 144 -17.01 14.53 5.98
C ILE A 144 -15.77 14.91 6.78
N ASN A 145 -15.38 16.19 6.76
CA ASN A 145 -14.29 16.68 7.59
C ASN A 145 -14.59 16.48 9.08
N GLU A 146 -15.84 16.69 9.53
CA GLU A 146 -16.22 16.47 10.91
C GLU A 146 -16.17 14.98 11.30
N LYS A 147 -16.55 14.06 10.41
CA LYS A 147 -16.43 12.60 10.64
C LYS A 147 -15.01 12.08 10.54
N VAL A 148 -14.20 12.62 9.64
CA VAL A 148 -12.75 12.31 9.51
C VAL A 148 -11.99 12.86 10.73
N VAL A 149 -12.33 14.07 11.16
CA VAL A 149 -11.83 14.69 12.41
C VAL A 149 -12.35 13.96 13.65
N ALA A 150 -13.58 13.43 13.65
CA ALA A 150 -14.12 12.62 14.75
C ALA A 150 -13.49 11.23 14.83
N ALA A 151 -13.16 10.62 13.68
CA ALA A 151 -12.41 9.37 13.60
C ALA A 151 -10.95 9.54 14.08
N THR A 152 -10.34 10.72 13.85
CA THR A 152 -9.05 11.09 14.46
C THR A 152 -9.16 11.62 15.90
N LYS A 153 -10.34 12.08 16.35
CA LYS A 153 -10.64 12.55 17.72
C LYS A 153 -11.23 11.49 18.65
N LYS A 154 -11.09 10.19 18.39
CA LYS A 154 -11.28 9.17 19.45
C LYS A 154 -10.11 9.20 20.46
N ARG A 155 -9.91 10.38 21.06
CA ARG A 155 -9.23 10.72 22.31
C ARG A 155 -9.40 12.22 22.52
N LYS A 156 -10.59 12.64 22.96
CA LYS A 156 -10.76 13.89 23.72
C LYS A 156 -11.57 13.59 24.99
N PRO A 157 -11.08 14.00 26.17
CA PRO A 157 -11.83 13.85 27.41
C PRO A 157 -12.98 14.87 27.44
N THR A 158 -14.15 14.40 27.85
CA THR A 158 -15.34 15.21 28.11
C THR A 158 -15.07 16.21 29.23
N ARG A 159 -15.18 17.51 28.92
CA ARG A 159 -15.09 18.61 29.89
C ARG A 159 -16.50 18.89 30.42
N ASN A 160 -16.80 18.40 31.62
CA ASN A 160 -18.00 18.79 32.35
C ASN A 160 -17.83 20.23 32.87
N ASN A 161 -18.82 21.08 32.60
CA ASN A 161 -18.95 22.38 33.24
C ASN A 161 -19.34 22.16 34.70
N ALA A 162 -18.37 22.24 35.60
CA ALA A 162 -18.59 22.39 37.03
C ALA A 162 -17.98 23.72 37.46
N SER A 163 -18.77 24.54 38.16
CA SER A 163 -18.31 25.76 38.83
C SER A 163 -17.12 25.43 39.76
N PRO A 164 -16.20 26.38 40.02
CA PRO A 164 -15.07 26.12 40.89
C PRO A 164 -15.59 25.89 42.32
N LYS A 165 -15.66 24.62 42.75
CA LYS A 165 -15.77 24.30 44.17
C LYS A 165 -14.36 24.34 44.74
N GLU A 166 -14.16 25.26 45.67
CA GLU A 166 -12.91 25.47 46.39
C GLU A 166 -12.27 24.15 46.84
N SER A 167 -10.98 24.00 46.55
CA SER A 167 -10.24 22.76 46.78
C SER A 167 -10.14 22.43 48.27
N PHE A 168 -10.77 21.33 48.66
CA PHE A 168 -10.70 20.69 49.99
C PHE A 168 -9.26 20.50 50.52
N LEU A 169 -8.26 20.47 49.64
CA LEU A 169 -6.83 20.28 49.98
C LEU A 169 -6.22 21.44 50.79
N LEU A 170 -6.89 22.59 50.88
CA LEU A 170 -6.44 23.70 51.72
C LEU A 170 -6.70 23.49 53.23
N LYS A 171 -7.37 22.41 53.64
CA LYS A 171 -7.68 22.10 55.06
C LYS A 171 -6.77 21.06 55.74
N ILE A 172 -5.85 20.41 55.03
CA ILE A 172 -5.06 19.27 55.56
C ILE A 172 -3.75 19.75 56.21
N LYS A 173 -3.25 19.17 57.32
CA LYS A 173 -1.98 19.61 57.95
C LYS A 173 -0.76 19.40 57.03
N SER A 174 0.24 20.30 57.10
CA SER A 174 1.37 20.41 56.16
C SER A 174 2.18 19.12 55.87
N PRO A 175 2.46 18.18 56.80
CA PRO A 175 3.26 16.99 56.48
C PRO A 175 2.50 15.95 55.64
N ILE A 176 1.17 15.92 55.75
CA ILE A 176 0.31 14.99 55.00
C ILE A 176 0.15 15.48 53.55
N ARG A 177 0.17 16.80 53.32
CA ARG A 177 0.10 17.38 51.96
C ARG A 177 1.29 16.95 51.10
N LEU A 178 2.50 17.01 51.63
CA LEU A 178 3.71 16.67 50.87
C LEU A 178 3.70 15.20 50.42
N SER A 179 3.23 14.31 51.30
CA SER A 179 3.12 12.87 51.04
C SER A 179 2.09 12.57 49.95
N ILE A 180 0.94 13.25 49.95
CA ILE A 180 -0.09 13.10 48.91
C ILE A 180 0.41 13.63 47.56
N PHE A 181 1.12 14.76 47.55
CA PHE A 181 1.71 15.30 46.32
C PHE A 181 2.77 14.37 45.72
N LEU A 182 3.60 13.73 46.56
CA LEU A 182 4.60 12.77 46.12
C LEU A 182 3.94 11.54 45.47
N ILE A 183 2.91 10.98 46.10
CA ILE A 183 2.18 9.82 45.58
C ILE A 183 1.49 10.16 44.26
N MET A 184 0.85 11.32 44.16
CA MET A 184 0.22 11.77 42.91
C MET A 184 1.24 11.98 41.80
N SER A 185 2.43 12.50 42.10
CA SER A 185 3.54 12.65 41.14
C SER A 185 4.02 11.30 40.61
N ILE A 186 4.18 10.29 41.49
CA ILE A 186 4.58 8.93 41.10
C ILE A 186 3.52 8.28 40.20
N VAL A 187 2.23 8.45 40.51
CA VAL A 187 1.13 7.92 39.68
C VAL A 187 1.12 8.57 38.30
N VAL A 188 1.35 9.88 38.22
CA VAL A 188 1.46 10.59 36.93
C VAL A 188 2.67 10.11 36.14
N LEU A 189 3.83 9.93 36.79
CA LEU A 189 5.04 9.42 36.15
C LEU A 189 4.85 8.00 35.61
N PHE A 190 4.16 7.13 36.35
CA PHE A 190 3.82 5.77 35.90
C PHE A 190 2.92 5.79 34.66
N TYR A 191 1.91 6.67 34.63
CA TYR A 191 1.05 6.85 33.46
C TYR A 191 1.82 7.40 32.25
N LEU A 192 2.73 8.35 32.46
CA LEU A 192 3.60 8.87 31.40
C LEU A 192 4.53 7.78 30.86
N CYS A 193 5.14 6.96 31.71
CA CYS A 193 5.93 5.79 31.28
C CYS A 193 5.09 4.79 30.47
N LYS A 194 3.86 4.50 30.88
CA LYS A 194 2.92 3.67 30.10
C LYS A 194 2.64 4.25 28.72
N ILE A 195 2.47 5.56 28.61
CA ILE A 195 2.26 6.26 27.33
C ILE A 195 3.53 6.17 26.47
N LEU A 196 4.71 6.36 27.06
CA LEU A 196 6.00 6.33 26.37
C LEU A 196 6.33 4.92 25.84
N ILE A 197 6.13 3.89 26.66
CA ILE A 197 6.25 2.48 26.25
C ILE A 197 5.23 2.15 25.15
N GLY A 198 4.00 2.67 25.27
CA GLY A 198 2.97 2.52 24.23
C GLY A 198 3.36 3.19 22.91
N PHE A 199 4.07 4.32 22.94
CA PHE A 199 4.58 4.98 21.74
C PHE A 199 5.70 4.18 21.08
N VAL A 200 6.64 3.67 21.88
CA VAL A 200 7.77 2.84 21.39
C VAL A 200 7.30 1.48 20.86
N SER A 201 6.17 0.95 21.35
CA SER A 201 5.66 -0.39 20.95
C SER A 201 4.73 -0.39 19.73
N THR A 202 4.59 0.72 19.01
CA THR A 202 3.73 0.78 17.80
C THR A 202 4.48 0.35 16.52
N GLU A 203 5.05 -0.85 16.53
CA GLU A 203 5.39 -1.60 15.30
C GLU A 203 4.51 -2.84 15.08
N HIS A 204 3.37 -2.93 15.78
CA HIS A 204 2.38 -3.94 15.47
C HIS A 204 1.28 -3.34 14.60
N THR A 205 1.34 -3.68 13.31
CA THR A 205 0.25 -3.51 12.36
C THR A 205 -1.04 -4.08 12.96
N ASN A 206 -1.94 -3.21 13.41
CA ASN A 206 -3.27 -3.60 13.85
C ASN A 206 -4.08 -4.02 12.62
N VAL A 207 -3.98 -5.30 12.25
CA VAL A 207 -4.84 -5.89 11.23
C VAL A 207 -6.23 -6.04 11.87
N PRO A 208 -7.29 -5.36 11.36
CA PRO A 208 -8.61 -5.33 12.00
C PRO A 208 -9.41 -6.63 11.83
N ILE A 209 -8.75 -7.70 11.39
CA ILE A 209 -9.38 -9.01 11.18
C ILE A 209 -8.56 -10.02 11.95
N ASN A 210 -9.19 -10.67 12.93
CA ASN A 210 -8.62 -11.79 13.68
C ASN A 210 -8.63 -13.05 12.80
N LEU A 211 -7.95 -12.96 11.64
CA LEU A 211 -7.71 -14.10 10.77
C LEU A 211 -6.63 -14.97 11.40
N PRO A 212 -6.76 -16.31 11.37
CA PRO A 212 -5.67 -17.17 11.76
C PRO A 212 -4.46 -16.83 10.89
N LYS A 213 -3.29 -16.67 11.51
CA LYS A 213 -2.04 -16.44 10.77
C LYS A 213 -1.88 -17.57 9.75
N LEU A 214 -1.76 -17.22 8.47
CA LEU A 214 -1.57 -18.18 7.38
C LEU A 214 -0.32 -19.04 7.60
N VAL A 215 0.71 -18.42 8.19
CA VAL A 215 2.00 -19.03 8.49
C VAL A 215 2.16 -19.12 10.01
N ASN A 216 2.36 -20.34 10.51
CA ASN A 216 2.74 -20.57 11.90
C ASN A 216 4.28 -20.48 12.01
N ILE A 217 4.77 -19.44 12.67
CA ILE A 217 6.20 -19.13 12.79
C ILE A 217 6.95 -20.22 13.59
N ASN A 218 6.22 -20.98 14.41
CA ASN A 218 6.80 -22.04 15.25
C ASN A 218 7.08 -23.35 14.49
N GLU A 219 6.60 -23.49 13.26
CA GLU A 219 6.77 -24.71 12.45
C GLU A 219 8.09 -24.71 11.65
N ALA A 220 8.79 -23.59 11.58
CA ALA A 220 9.95 -23.43 10.72
C ALA A 220 11.15 -22.87 11.49
N THR A 221 12.35 -23.24 11.06
CA THR A 221 13.59 -22.69 11.64
C THR A 221 13.84 -21.30 11.04
N PRO A 222 14.16 -20.26 11.84
CA PRO A 222 14.29 -18.89 11.35
C PRO A 222 15.20 -18.74 10.13
N ASP A 223 16.35 -19.42 10.14
CA ASP A 223 17.32 -19.36 9.04
C ASP A 223 16.81 -19.97 7.73
N ARG A 224 15.79 -20.83 7.82
CA ARG A 224 15.17 -21.56 6.71
C ARG A 224 13.77 -21.09 6.37
N PHE A 225 13.27 -20.03 7.02
CA PHE A 225 11.92 -19.51 6.77
C PHE A 225 11.67 -19.33 5.28
N TRP A 226 12.58 -18.66 4.58
CA TRP A 226 12.58 -18.50 3.13
C TRP A 226 13.79 -19.17 2.53
N GLY A 227 13.56 -20.02 1.51
CA GLY A 227 14.61 -20.75 0.83
C GLY A 227 14.27 -21.04 -0.63
N THR A 228 15.26 -21.57 -1.35
CA THR A 228 15.17 -22.00 -2.75
C THR A 228 14.52 -23.38 -2.85
N TYR A 229 13.43 -23.59 -2.11
CA TYR A 229 12.68 -24.84 -2.15
C TYR A 229 11.91 -24.90 -3.47
N ARG A 230 12.08 -25.99 -4.22
CA ARG A 230 11.51 -26.19 -5.56
C ARG A 230 10.05 -25.70 -5.61
N SER A 231 9.88 -24.53 -6.22
CA SER A 231 8.60 -23.86 -6.39
C SER A 231 8.16 -24.07 -7.84
N ASN A 232 6.87 -24.29 -8.08
CA ASN A 232 6.31 -24.43 -9.44
C ASN A 232 6.16 -23.07 -10.18
N LEU A 233 6.98 -22.09 -9.79
CA LEU A 233 7.07 -20.77 -10.37
C LEU A 233 8.53 -20.53 -10.77
N TYR A 234 8.72 -19.85 -11.89
CA TYR A 234 10.02 -19.29 -12.26
C TYR A 234 10.41 -18.23 -11.23
N PHE A 235 11.68 -18.16 -10.80
CA PHE A 235 12.11 -17.32 -9.67
C PHE A 235 11.44 -17.75 -8.35
N GLY A 236 11.40 -19.06 -8.13
CA GLY A 236 10.60 -19.66 -7.07
C GLY A 236 11.18 -19.54 -5.67
N LEU A 237 10.68 -18.60 -4.87
CA LEU A 237 10.98 -18.50 -3.45
C LEU A 237 9.77 -18.97 -2.63
N LYS A 238 10.01 -19.88 -1.68
CA LYS A 238 8.93 -20.50 -0.90
C LYS A 238 9.24 -20.44 0.58
N HIS A 239 8.21 -20.18 1.39
CA HIS A 239 8.31 -20.31 2.84
C HIS A 239 8.26 -21.79 3.28
N GLN A 240 8.99 -22.19 4.32
CA GLN A 240 9.07 -23.60 4.78
C GLN A 240 7.74 -24.15 5.37
N SER A 241 6.82 -23.27 5.78
CA SER A 241 5.54 -23.68 6.38
C SER A 241 4.66 -24.53 5.48
N SER A 242 3.79 -25.34 6.10
CA SER A 242 2.76 -26.15 5.42
C SER A 242 1.83 -25.33 4.52
N LYS A 243 1.44 -24.13 4.97
CA LYS A 243 0.72 -23.11 4.20
C LYS A 243 1.66 -21.97 3.87
N SER A 244 2.26 -22.04 2.68
CA SER A 244 3.36 -21.17 2.27
C SER A 244 2.90 -20.20 1.18
N LEU A 245 3.36 -18.95 1.26
CA LEU A 245 3.25 -18.01 0.15
C LEU A 245 4.30 -18.38 -0.90
N SER A 246 3.85 -18.54 -2.15
CA SER A 246 4.74 -18.73 -3.30
C SER A 246 4.93 -17.40 -3.99
N VAL A 247 6.18 -16.97 -4.16
CA VAL A 247 6.54 -15.76 -4.89
C VAL A 247 7.33 -16.18 -6.11
N GLY A 248 6.99 -15.60 -7.26
CA GLY A 248 7.61 -15.91 -8.55
C GLY A 248 7.74 -14.65 -9.40
N PHE A 249 8.49 -14.79 -10.49
CA PHE A 249 8.74 -13.75 -11.46
C PHE A 249 7.87 -13.97 -12.70
N MET A 250 7.49 -12.86 -13.33
CA MET A 250 6.75 -12.89 -14.58
C MET A 250 7.47 -12.06 -15.64
N TRP A 251 7.55 -12.57 -16.85
CA TRP A 251 8.11 -11.84 -17.98
C TRP A 251 7.38 -12.19 -19.27
N PHE A 252 7.60 -11.37 -20.28
CA PHE A 252 7.08 -11.57 -21.62
C PHE A 252 8.09 -11.02 -22.62
N ASP A 253 8.06 -11.57 -23.83
CA ASP A 253 8.80 -11.04 -24.95
C ASP A 253 7.91 -10.08 -25.75
N TYR A 254 8.38 -8.85 -25.92
CA TYR A 254 7.68 -7.81 -26.67
C TYR A 254 7.51 -8.15 -28.16
N GLY A 255 8.49 -8.82 -28.78
CA GLY A 255 8.42 -9.19 -30.20
C GLY A 255 7.34 -10.24 -30.50
N THR A 256 7.10 -11.14 -29.54
CA THR A 256 6.07 -12.18 -29.62
C THR A 256 4.66 -11.62 -29.38
N LEU A 257 4.55 -10.53 -28.60
CA LEU A 257 3.30 -9.81 -28.31
C LEU A 257 2.65 -9.18 -29.56
N GLN A 258 3.43 -8.83 -30.59
CA GLN A 258 2.91 -8.29 -31.85
C GLN A 258 2.46 -9.38 -32.85
N ARG A 259 3.02 -10.60 -32.77
CA ARG A 259 2.81 -11.64 -33.81
C ARG A 259 1.70 -12.63 -33.50
N SER A 260 1.21 -12.68 -32.26
CA SER A 260 0.14 -13.60 -31.88
C SER A 260 -0.90 -12.92 -31.00
N ASN A 261 -2.19 -13.25 -31.21
CA ASN A 261 -3.29 -12.85 -30.35
C ASN A 261 -3.22 -13.46 -28.92
N ASP A 262 -2.15 -14.19 -28.63
CA ASP A 262 -1.95 -14.89 -27.38
C ASP A 262 -1.03 -14.06 -26.49
N ARG A 263 -1.61 -13.46 -25.45
CA ARG A 263 -0.91 -12.61 -24.48
C ARG A 263 -0.10 -13.52 -23.55
N PHE A 264 1.04 -14.02 -24.00
CA PHE A 264 1.81 -15.00 -23.25
C PHE A 264 2.70 -14.34 -22.20
N LEU A 265 2.09 -13.91 -21.09
CA LEU A 265 2.81 -13.56 -19.86
C LEU A 265 3.31 -14.85 -19.21
N ARG A 266 4.62 -15.08 -19.21
CA ARG A 266 5.22 -16.24 -18.54
C ARG A 266 5.21 -16.01 -17.04
N HIS A 267 4.61 -16.93 -16.29
CA HIS A 267 4.53 -16.83 -14.82
C HIS A 267 4.56 -18.17 -14.08
N GLY A 268 4.20 -19.27 -14.74
CA GLY A 268 4.15 -20.60 -14.16
C GLY A 268 4.99 -21.55 -14.99
N CYS A 269 5.51 -22.61 -14.36
CA CYS A 269 6.32 -23.60 -15.05
C CYS A 269 5.43 -24.73 -15.59
N ASP A 270 5.31 -24.85 -16.92
CA ASP A 270 4.71 -26.00 -17.59
C ASP A 270 5.78 -26.81 -18.35
N GLN A 271 5.63 -28.13 -18.37
CA GLN A 271 6.49 -29.02 -19.16
C GLN A 271 6.34 -28.75 -20.67
N ASN A 272 5.18 -28.21 -21.08
CA ASN A 272 4.87 -27.81 -22.45
C ASN A 272 5.55 -26.51 -22.88
N ASP A 273 6.12 -25.75 -21.94
CA ASP A 273 6.72 -24.44 -22.24
C ASP A 273 8.01 -24.55 -23.08
N GLN A 274 8.55 -25.76 -23.25
CA GLN A 274 9.83 -26.05 -23.96
C GLN A 274 11.03 -25.24 -23.44
N LEU A 275 10.90 -24.59 -22.28
CA LEU A 275 11.96 -23.86 -21.61
C LEU A 275 12.87 -24.80 -20.84
N LYS A 276 14.17 -24.51 -20.83
CA LYS A 276 15.11 -25.14 -19.90
C LYS A 276 15.31 -24.23 -18.71
N TYR A 277 14.82 -24.65 -17.55
CA TYR A 277 14.88 -23.86 -16.31
C TYR A 277 15.31 -24.72 -15.13
N GLY A 278 15.94 -24.11 -14.13
CA GLY A 278 16.24 -24.75 -12.86
C GLY A 278 17.40 -24.11 -12.10
N TRP A 279 17.57 -24.57 -10.86
CA TRP A 279 18.71 -24.18 -10.03
C TRP A 279 19.99 -24.83 -10.58
N THR A 280 20.93 -24.00 -11.00
CA THR A 280 22.28 -24.44 -11.38
C THR A 280 23.13 -24.65 -10.13
N TYR A 281 23.00 -23.76 -9.15
CA TYR A 281 23.65 -23.87 -7.84
C TYR A 281 22.72 -23.34 -6.76
N HIS A 282 22.53 -24.05 -5.66
CA HIS A 282 21.83 -23.51 -4.49
C HIS A 282 22.19 -24.30 -3.24
N ASP A 283 22.12 -23.64 -2.08
CA ASP A 283 22.33 -24.26 -0.77
C ASP A 283 21.03 -24.37 0.06
N GLY A 284 19.92 -23.87 -0.48
CA GLY A 284 18.61 -23.86 0.19
C GLY A 284 18.44 -22.78 1.25
N GLU A 285 19.52 -22.10 1.66
CA GLU A 285 19.54 -21.26 2.85
C GLU A 285 20.08 -19.85 2.61
N ARG A 286 21.18 -19.68 1.88
CA ARG A 286 21.90 -18.40 1.79
C ARG A 286 22.04 -17.90 0.37
N PHE A 287 22.04 -18.77 -0.62
CA PHE A 287 22.17 -18.35 -2.02
C PHE A 287 21.52 -19.34 -2.99
N GLY A 288 21.37 -18.87 -4.22
CA GLY A 288 20.90 -19.65 -5.34
C GLY A 288 21.28 -18.99 -6.65
N ILE A 289 21.51 -19.79 -7.67
CA ILE A 289 21.72 -19.38 -9.05
C ILE A 289 20.76 -20.21 -9.88
N GLU A 290 19.87 -19.54 -10.57
CA GLU A 290 18.86 -20.13 -11.44
C GLU A 290 19.11 -19.62 -12.86
N ASP A 291 19.20 -20.56 -13.80
CA ASP A 291 19.30 -20.26 -15.23
C ASP A 291 17.99 -20.64 -15.90
N ILE A 292 17.40 -19.69 -16.62
CA ILE A 292 16.20 -19.90 -17.43
C ILE A 292 16.57 -19.58 -18.87
N LYS A 293 16.57 -20.61 -19.71
CA LYS A 293 16.79 -20.49 -21.15
C LYS A 293 15.43 -20.51 -21.85
N ASP A 294 15.02 -19.32 -22.29
CA ASP A 294 13.88 -19.10 -23.18
C ASP A 294 14.37 -19.04 -24.63
N ASN A 295 13.44 -19.03 -25.58
CA ASN A 295 13.74 -19.00 -27.01
C ASN A 295 14.49 -17.71 -27.41
N ASN A 296 14.07 -16.57 -26.88
CA ASN A 296 14.59 -15.25 -27.27
C ASN A 296 15.44 -14.59 -26.16
N LEU A 297 15.41 -15.13 -24.94
CA LEU A 297 16.04 -14.54 -23.76
C LEU A 297 16.69 -15.64 -22.91
N ASP A 298 17.93 -15.42 -22.50
CA ASP A 298 18.56 -16.18 -21.41
C ASP A 298 18.54 -15.31 -20.15
N LEU A 299 17.96 -15.84 -19.08
CA LEU A 299 17.92 -15.20 -17.76
C LEU A 299 18.87 -15.94 -16.84
N ASN A 300 19.82 -15.20 -16.25
CA ASN A 300 20.66 -15.67 -15.15
C ASN A 300 20.25 -14.91 -13.88
N ILE A 301 19.75 -15.64 -12.91
CA ILE A 301 19.19 -15.09 -11.68
C ILE A 301 20.06 -15.54 -10.51
N GLN A 302 20.61 -14.57 -9.78
CA GLN A 302 21.47 -14.81 -8.64
C GLN A 302 20.80 -14.28 -7.37
N TRP A 303 20.80 -15.10 -6.34
CA TRP A 303 20.12 -14.87 -5.08
C TRP A 303 21.15 -14.85 -3.96
N ILE A 304 21.05 -13.85 -3.09
CA ILE A 304 21.83 -13.77 -1.87
C ILE A 304 20.91 -13.38 -0.73
N LYS A 305 20.97 -14.15 0.35
CA LYS A 305 20.24 -13.88 1.58
C LYS A 305 21.15 -13.22 2.60
N GLN A 306 20.73 -12.07 3.10
CA GLN A 306 21.32 -11.48 4.28
C GLN A 306 20.57 -11.99 5.51
N LEU A 307 21.27 -12.68 6.40
CA LEU A 307 20.69 -13.16 7.66
C LEU A 307 20.57 -11.97 8.63
N SER A 308 19.43 -11.29 8.58
CA SER A 308 19.06 -10.15 9.42
C SER A 308 17.68 -10.35 10.06
N GLY A 309 17.53 -9.90 11.30
CA GLY A 309 16.24 -9.87 12.01
C GLY A 309 15.70 -11.22 12.47
N GLN A 310 14.47 -11.22 12.99
CA GLN A 310 13.79 -12.43 13.53
C GLN A 310 12.88 -13.13 12.50
N HIS A 311 12.82 -12.64 11.26
CA HIS A 311 11.87 -13.09 10.22
C HIS A 311 12.55 -13.84 9.08
N GLY A 312 13.76 -14.35 9.33
CA GLY A 312 14.46 -15.23 8.41
C GLY A 312 15.11 -14.52 7.23
N GLY A 313 15.65 -13.32 7.46
CA GLY A 313 16.57 -12.62 6.56
C GLY A 313 15.93 -11.94 5.35
N ASP A 314 16.74 -11.07 4.74
CA ASP A 314 16.39 -10.31 3.54
C ASP A 314 17.01 -10.96 2.30
N TRP A 315 16.18 -11.36 1.34
CA TRP A 315 16.65 -11.88 0.05
C TRP A 315 16.87 -10.72 -0.92
N THR A 316 18.07 -10.66 -1.50
CA THR A 316 18.41 -9.77 -2.60
C THR A 316 18.68 -10.58 -3.85
N THR A 317 18.13 -10.13 -4.97
CA THR A 317 18.30 -10.80 -6.26
C THR A 317 18.90 -9.90 -7.30
N ARG A 318 19.82 -10.46 -8.07
CA ARG A 318 20.33 -9.86 -9.29
C ARG A 318 19.83 -10.67 -10.47
N ILE A 319 19.17 -9.99 -11.41
CA ILE A 319 18.68 -10.59 -12.65
C ILE A 319 19.55 -10.05 -13.77
N ASN A 320 20.25 -10.93 -14.47
CA ASN A 320 20.95 -10.61 -15.70
C ASN A 320 20.15 -11.21 -16.86
N VAL A 321 19.89 -10.40 -17.88
CA VAL A 321 19.14 -10.80 -19.07
C VAL A 321 20.07 -10.69 -20.26
N THR A 322 20.16 -11.76 -21.04
CA THR A 322 20.93 -11.80 -22.28
C THR A 322 19.98 -12.13 -23.43
N PRO A 323 19.74 -11.20 -24.37
CA PRO A 323 18.98 -11.51 -25.57
C PRO A 323 19.77 -12.46 -26.46
N LYS A 324 19.06 -13.37 -27.15
CA LYS A 324 19.64 -14.29 -28.14
C LYS A 324 19.60 -13.73 -29.54
#